data_AF-A0A0C3G5H0-F1
#
_entry.id   AF-A0A0C3G5H0-F1
#
_cell.length_a   1.000
_cell.length_b   1.000
_cell.length_c   1.000
_cell.angle_alpha   90.00
_cell.angle_beta   90.00
_cell.angle_gamma   90.00
#
_symmetry.space_group_name_H-M   'P 1'
#
loop_
_entity.id
_entity.type
_entity.pdbx_description
1 polymer ?
#
loop_
_entity_poly.entity_id
_entity_poly.type
_entity_poly.pdbx_seq_one_letter_code
_entity_poly.pdbx_strand_id
1 'polypeptide(L)'
;MKVPQEFQLEAILRPLDGHNTVVSSATGSGKTMIMILLLLLHPMEHLILIVPLKRLQQAQLNAFTSFGIRFVIVNEDTPDDAELWKKIVNGYFQNVIITMESMGKHDGHFGKFALILRNQDHKFIN
;
A
#
# COMPACT_ATOMS: atom_id res chain seq x y z
N MET A 1 -17.72 -16.37 7.70
CA MET A 1 -17.20 -15.05 8.13
C MET A 1 -15.91 -15.32 8.90
N LYS A 2 -14.75 -14.76 8.50
CA LYS A 2 -13.50 -14.90 9.26
C LYS A 2 -13.45 -13.78 10.30
N VAL A 3 -13.47 -14.14 11.58
CA VAL A 3 -13.31 -13.19 12.69
C VAL A 3 -11.82 -12.91 12.87
N PRO A 4 -11.38 -11.64 12.98
CA PRO A 4 -9.99 -11.30 13.26
C PRO A 4 -9.50 -11.93 14.57
N GLN A 5 -8.24 -12.36 14.60
CA GLN A 5 -7.61 -12.84 15.83
C GLN A 5 -7.20 -11.65 16.72
N GLU A 6 -7.08 -11.88 18.02
CA GLU A 6 -6.72 -10.86 19.01
C GLU A 6 -5.49 -10.05 18.60
N PHE A 7 -4.38 -10.71 18.25
CA PHE A 7 -3.16 -10.01 17.83
C PHE A 7 -3.35 -9.12 16.59
N GLN A 8 -4.30 -9.45 15.71
CA GLN A 8 -4.61 -8.63 14.52
C GLN A 8 -5.35 -7.36 14.92
N LEU A 9 -6.21 -7.45 15.92
CA LEU A 9 -6.91 -6.31 16.51
C LEU A 9 -5.93 -5.42 17.28
N GLU A 10 -5.08 -5.99 18.13
CA GLU A 10 -4.05 -5.24 18.85
C GLU A 10 -3.09 -4.50 17.89
N ALA A 11 -2.71 -5.17 16.79
CA ALA A 11 -1.83 -4.60 15.79
C ALA A 11 -2.44 -3.40 15.03
N ILE A 12 -3.77 -3.30 14.95
CA ILE A 12 -4.42 -2.14 14.31
C ILE A 12 -4.71 -1.00 15.29
N LEU A 13 -4.92 -1.26 16.59
CA LEU A 13 -5.25 -0.20 17.55
C LEU A 13 -4.16 0.89 17.62
N ARG A 14 -2.88 0.50 17.61
CA ARG A 14 -1.76 1.45 17.70
C ARG A 14 -1.66 2.39 16.48
N PRO A 15 -1.71 1.90 15.22
CA PRO A 15 -1.81 2.77 14.06
C PRO A 15 -3.04 3.68 14.06
N LEU A 16 -4.21 3.22 14.54
CA LEU A 16 -5.42 4.04 14.64
C LEU A 16 -5.23 5.23 15.59
N ASP A 17 -4.42 5.06 16.64
CA ASP A 17 -4.03 6.12 17.58
C ASP A 17 -2.86 7.00 17.07
N GLY A 18 -2.42 6.80 15.81
CA GLY A 18 -1.34 7.59 15.20
C GLY A 18 0.07 7.12 15.56
N HIS A 19 0.24 5.90 16.10
CA HIS A 19 1.55 5.36 16.46
C HIS A 19 2.16 4.47 15.37
N ASN A 20 3.44 4.70 15.10
CA ASN A 20 4.27 3.78 14.29
C ASN A 20 4.33 2.41 14.97
N THR A 21 4.03 1.36 14.21
CA THR A 21 3.84 0.01 14.76
C THR A 21 4.65 -1.02 13.99
N VAL A 22 5.35 -1.89 14.73
CA VAL A 22 6.08 -3.05 14.19
C VAL A 22 5.35 -4.32 14.61
N VAL A 23 4.95 -5.13 13.64
CA VAL A 23 4.27 -6.40 13.88
C VAL A 23 5.18 -7.56 13.48
N SER A 24 5.53 -8.40 14.45
CA SER A 24 6.30 -9.62 14.21
C SER A 24 5.41 -10.85 14.39
N SER A 25 5.29 -11.67 13.35
CA SER A 25 4.53 -12.92 13.41
C SER A 25 4.98 -13.90 12.32
N ALA A 26 4.68 -15.18 12.51
CA ALA A 26 4.98 -16.23 11.53
C ALA A 26 4.25 -16.00 10.18
N THR A 27 4.81 -16.56 9.10
CA THR A 27 4.10 -16.65 7.81
C THR A 27 2.80 -17.43 7.97
N GLY A 28 1.74 -17.04 7.26
CA GLY A 28 0.43 -17.69 7.39
C GLY A 28 -0.40 -17.27 8.62
N SER A 29 0.16 -16.49 9.56
CA SER A 29 -0.59 -16.01 10.73
C SER A 29 -1.74 -15.05 10.40
N GLY A 30 -1.80 -14.54 9.16
CA GLY A 30 -2.84 -13.63 8.72
C GLY A 30 -2.49 -12.14 8.80
N LYS A 31 -1.20 -11.76 8.72
CA LYS A 31 -0.78 -10.34 8.64
C LYS A 31 -1.50 -9.53 7.56
N THR A 32 -1.88 -10.17 6.45
CA THR A 32 -2.68 -9.53 5.40
C THR A 32 -4.01 -8.98 5.92
N MET A 33 -4.62 -9.64 6.91
CA MET A 33 -5.86 -9.16 7.52
C MET A 33 -5.66 -7.82 8.25
N ILE A 34 -4.51 -7.60 8.89
CA ILE A 34 -4.20 -6.33 9.57
C ILE A 34 -4.25 -5.17 8.56
N MET A 35 -3.62 -5.34 7.40
CA MET A 35 -3.62 -4.33 6.33
C MET A 35 -5.02 -4.10 5.75
N ILE A 36 -5.81 -5.18 5.57
CA ILE A 36 -7.20 -5.08 5.12
C ILE A 36 -8.06 -4.32 6.13
N LEU A 37 -7.93 -4.61 7.42
CA LEU A 37 -8.69 -3.95 8.47
C LEU A 37 -8.38 -2.45 8.53
N LEU A 38 -7.11 -2.05 8.42
CA LEU A 38 -6.74 -0.62 8.35
C LEU A 38 -7.42 0.09 7.17
N LEU A 39 -7.44 -0.53 5.99
CA LEU A 39 -8.13 0.03 4.82
C LEU A 39 -9.65 0.11 5.01
N LEU A 40 -10.26 -0.90 5.61
CA LEU A 40 -11.71 -0.90 5.83
C LEU A 40 -12.15 0.12 6.89
N LEU A 41 -11.31 0.39 7.90
CA LEU A 41 -11.58 1.38 8.93
C LEU A 41 -11.34 2.82 8.44
N HIS A 42 -10.48 3.01 7.44
CA HIS A 42 -10.21 4.30 6.81
C HIS A 42 -10.60 4.31 5.33
N PRO A 43 -11.91 4.25 4.99
CA PRO A 43 -12.39 4.16 3.61
C PRO A 43 -12.06 5.38 2.74
N MET A 44 -11.76 6.51 3.38
CA MET A 44 -11.43 7.78 2.73
C MET A 44 -9.92 8.05 2.66
N GLU A 45 -9.10 7.24 3.31
CA GLU A 45 -7.64 7.42 3.29
C GLU A 45 -6.98 6.59 2.19
N HIS A 46 -5.78 7.03 1.79
CA HIS A 46 -4.94 6.34 0.82
C HIS A 46 -3.77 5.68 1.53
N LEU A 47 -3.60 4.38 1.34
CA LEU A 47 -2.49 3.61 1.88
C LEU A 47 -1.46 3.31 0.79
N ILE A 48 -0.18 3.51 1.12
CA ILE A 48 0.93 2.99 0.32
C ILE A 48 1.44 1.72 0.98
N LEU A 49 1.36 0.59 0.27
CA LEU A 49 1.84 -0.69 0.75
C LEU A 49 3.13 -1.09 0.04
N ILE A 50 4.25 -1.09 0.76
CA ILE A 50 5.55 -1.48 0.21
C ILE A 50 5.75 -2.98 0.38
N VAL A 51 5.96 -3.70 -0.72
CA VAL A 51 6.16 -5.15 -0.74
C VAL A 51 7.43 -5.49 -1.51
N PRO A 52 8.37 -6.25 -0.93
CA PRO A 52 9.67 -6.49 -1.57
C PRO A 52 9.60 -7.39 -2.81
N LEU A 53 8.54 -8.17 -2.99
CA LEU A 53 8.45 -9.18 -4.05
C LEU A 53 7.16 -9.04 -4.86
N LYS A 54 7.27 -8.94 -6.18
CA LYS A 54 6.13 -8.95 -7.12
C LYS A 54 5.17 -10.13 -6.90
N ARG A 55 5.72 -11.33 -6.67
CA ARG A 55 4.92 -12.54 -6.40
C ARG A 55 4.05 -12.37 -5.15
N LEU A 56 4.54 -11.66 -4.13
CA LEU A 56 3.80 -11.40 -2.91
C LEU A 56 2.71 -10.34 -3.13
N GLN A 57 2.93 -9.36 -4.00
CA GLN A 57 1.88 -8.43 -4.44
C GLN A 57 0.72 -9.20 -5.07
N GLN A 58 1.02 -10.20 -5.93
CA GLN A 58 -0.02 -11.03 -6.57
C GLN A 58 -0.89 -11.77 -5.56
N ALA A 59 -0.30 -12.34 -4.51
CA ALA A 59 -1.04 -13.03 -3.46
C ALA A 59 -1.98 -12.09 -2.68
N GLN A 60 -1.61 -10.81 -2.57
CA GLN A 60 -2.42 -9.80 -1.89
C GLN A 60 -3.59 -9.28 -2.75
N LEU A 61 -3.49 -9.26 -4.08
CA LEU A 61 -4.61 -8.88 -4.97
C LEU A 61 -5.88 -9.66 -4.63
N ASN A 62 -5.78 -11.00 -4.60
CA ASN A 62 -6.94 -11.85 -4.40
C ASN A 62 -7.64 -11.55 -3.07
N ALA A 63 -6.85 -11.23 -2.04
CA ALA A 63 -7.37 -10.84 -0.74
C ALA A 63 -8.07 -9.48 -0.84
N PHE A 64 -7.40 -8.44 -1.33
CA PHE A 64 -7.99 -7.08 -1.39
C PHE A 64 -9.23 -7.00 -2.29
N THR A 65 -9.23 -7.67 -3.45
CA THR A 65 -10.39 -7.75 -4.34
C THR A 65 -11.61 -8.34 -3.63
N SER A 66 -11.41 -9.38 -2.80
CA SER A 66 -12.51 -10.04 -2.07
C SER A 66 -13.19 -9.14 -1.03
N PHE A 67 -12.52 -8.06 -0.60
CA PHE A 67 -13.04 -7.06 0.32
C PHE A 67 -13.51 -5.76 -0.37
N GLY A 68 -13.53 -5.71 -1.70
CA GLY A 68 -13.98 -4.52 -2.44
C GLY A 68 -13.03 -3.32 -2.35
N ILE A 69 -11.78 -3.54 -1.93
CA ILE A 69 -10.77 -2.49 -1.82
C ILE A 69 -10.29 -2.11 -3.22
N ARG A 70 -10.33 -0.81 -3.55
CA ARG A 70 -9.76 -0.29 -4.81
C ARG A 70 -8.25 -0.18 -4.66
N PHE A 71 -7.49 -0.92 -5.44
CA PHE A 71 -6.03 -0.87 -5.39
C PHE A 71 -5.38 -0.85 -6.78
N VAL A 72 -4.09 -0.52 -6.81
CA VAL A 72 -3.23 -0.57 -7.98
C VAL A 72 -1.85 -1.09 -7.58
N ILE A 73 -1.17 -1.79 -8.49
CA ILE A 73 0.20 -2.24 -8.30
C ILE A 73 1.13 -1.38 -9.13
N VAL A 74 2.19 -0.90 -8.50
CA VAL A 74 3.25 -0.11 -9.14
C VAL A 74 4.59 -0.83 -8.96
N ASN A 75 5.18 -1.27 -10.07
CA ASN A 75 6.47 -1.96 -10.14
C ASN A 75 7.10 -1.72 -11.53
N GLU A 76 8.20 -2.41 -11.86
CA GLU A 76 8.86 -2.21 -13.16
C GLU A 76 8.05 -2.64 -14.39
N ASP A 77 6.96 -3.39 -14.21
CA ASP A 77 6.03 -3.78 -15.28
C ASP A 77 4.88 -2.77 -15.45
N THR A 78 4.83 -1.72 -14.62
CA THR A 78 3.76 -0.71 -14.72
C THR A 78 3.88 0.07 -16.03
N PRO A 79 2.82 0.09 -16.86
CA PRO A 79 2.87 0.77 -18.14
C PRO A 79 3.02 2.29 -17.96
N ASP A 80 3.62 2.94 -18.96
CA ASP A 80 3.67 4.41 -19.03
C ASP A 80 2.35 5.00 -19.55
N ASP A 81 1.24 4.65 -18.92
CA ASP A 81 -0.12 5.07 -19.29
C ASP A 81 -0.54 6.34 -18.54
N ALA A 82 -0.71 7.45 -19.26
CA ALA A 82 -0.98 8.75 -18.65
C ALA A 82 -2.27 8.78 -17.79
N GLU A 83 -3.32 8.06 -18.19
CA GLU A 83 -4.60 8.01 -17.47
C GLU A 83 -4.46 7.22 -16.15
N LEU A 84 -3.72 6.11 -16.15
CA LEU A 84 -3.37 5.34 -14.97
C LEU A 84 -2.62 6.22 -13.96
N TRP A 85 -1.56 6.89 -14.41
CA TRP A 85 -0.75 7.74 -13.53
C TRP A 85 -1.55 8.92 -12.99
N LYS A 86 -2.45 9.51 -13.77
CA LYS A 86 -3.38 10.55 -13.32
C LYS A 86 -4.34 10.02 -12.25
N LYS A 87 -4.88 8.80 -12.40
CA LYS A 87 -5.72 8.15 -11.37
C LYS A 87 -4.97 7.92 -10.07
N ILE A 88 -3.69 7.50 -10.14
CA ILE A 88 -2.83 7.33 -8.96
C ILE A 88 -2.66 8.68 -8.25
N VAL A 89 -2.25 9.72 -8.98
CA VAL A 89 -2.01 11.07 -8.44
C VAL A 89 -3.27 11.68 -7.82
N ASN A 90 -4.45 11.42 -8.38
CA ASN A 90 -5.71 11.97 -7.91
C ASN A 90 -6.35 11.14 -6.77
N GLY A 91 -5.67 10.12 -6.24
CA GLY A 91 -6.20 9.31 -5.14
C GLY A 91 -7.40 8.43 -5.56
N TYR A 92 -7.52 8.02 -6.81
CA TYR A 92 -8.62 7.14 -7.22
C TYR A 92 -8.58 5.78 -6.48
N PHE A 93 -7.37 5.28 -6.24
CA PHE A 93 -7.12 4.03 -5.55
C PHE A 93 -6.98 4.26 -4.04
N GLN A 94 -7.61 3.39 -3.26
CA GLN A 94 -7.47 3.40 -1.81
C GLN A 94 -6.12 2.82 -1.37
N ASN A 95 -5.60 1.83 -2.12
CA ASN A 95 -4.31 1.21 -1.82
C ASN A 95 -3.39 1.24 -3.06
N VAL A 96 -2.19 1.78 -2.91
CA VAL A 96 -1.12 1.71 -3.91
C VAL A 96 -0.05 0.74 -3.41
N ILE A 97 0.01 -0.44 -4.02
CA ILE A 97 0.97 -1.48 -3.64
C ILE A 97 2.21 -1.33 -4.50
N ILE A 98 3.37 -1.13 -3.90
CA ILE A 98 4.61 -0.81 -4.61
C ILE A 98 5.74 -1.78 -4.28
N THR A 99 6.71 -1.91 -5.19
CA THR A 99 8.00 -2.54 -4.85
C THR A 99 8.96 -1.55 -4.19
N MET A 100 10.01 -2.03 -3.54
CA MET A 100 11.04 -1.15 -2.95
C MET A 100 11.76 -0.33 -4.02
N GLU A 101 12.01 -0.90 -5.19
CA GLU A 101 12.67 -0.25 -6.32
C GLU A 101 11.84 0.93 -6.84
N SER A 102 10.52 0.84 -6.76
CA SER A 102 9.60 1.90 -7.21
C SER A 102 9.61 3.15 -6.30
N MET A 103 10.08 3.01 -5.06
CA MET A 103 10.27 4.10 -4.09
C MET A 103 11.64 4.77 -4.19
N GLY A 104 12.60 4.12 -4.86
CA GLY A 104 14.01 4.47 -4.77
C GLY A 104 14.63 4.95 -6.07
N LYS A 105 15.94 5.13 -5.99
CA LYS A 105 16.82 5.31 -7.14
C LYS A 105 17.35 3.94 -7.53
N HIS A 106 17.07 3.49 -8.74
CA HIS A 106 17.63 2.28 -9.32
C HIS A 106 18.49 2.70 -10.53
N ASP A 107 19.74 2.25 -10.59
CA ASP A 107 20.68 2.56 -11.67
C ASP A 107 20.76 4.05 -12.06
N GLY A 108 20.83 4.95 -11.08
CA GLY A 108 20.96 6.38 -11.39
C GLY A 108 19.64 7.13 -11.54
N HIS A 109 18.50 6.44 -11.65
CA HIS A 109 17.20 7.02 -11.99
C HIS A 109 16.16 6.75 -10.91
N PHE A 110 15.34 7.75 -10.60
CA PHE A 110 14.21 7.55 -9.69
C PHE A 110 13.05 6.91 -10.45
N GLY A 111 12.39 5.94 -9.81
CA GLY A 111 11.11 5.42 -10.30
C GLY A 111 10.07 6.54 -10.42
N LYS A 112 9.17 6.42 -11.39
CA LYS A 112 8.13 7.44 -11.64
C LYS A 112 7.26 7.72 -10.41
N PHE A 113 6.97 6.68 -9.61
CA PHE A 113 6.24 6.83 -8.35
C PHE A 113 7.03 7.64 -7.31
N ALA A 114 8.31 7.35 -7.12
CA ALA A 114 9.19 8.13 -6.24
C ALA A 114 9.27 9.61 -6.65
N LEU A 115 9.33 9.90 -7.96
CA LEU A 115 9.29 11.27 -8.47
C LEU A 115 7.98 11.98 -8.17
N ILE A 116 6.84 11.28 -8.29
CA ILE A 116 5.53 11.83 -7.96
C ILE A 116 5.47 12.22 -6.48
N LEU A 117 5.86 11.31 -5.58
CA LEU A 117 5.87 11.60 -4.14
C LEU A 117 6.74 12.82 -3.82
N ARG A 118 7.98 12.83 -4.32
CA ARG A 118 8.92 13.95 -4.10
C ARG A 118 8.38 15.28 -4.63
N ASN A 119 7.78 15.29 -5.82
CA ASN A 119 7.24 16.50 -6.42
C ASN A 119 5.98 17.01 -5.71
N GLN A 120 5.23 16.12 -5.05
CA GLN A 120 4.11 16.53 -4.20
C GLN A 120 4.58 17.04 -2.83
N ASP A 121 5.65 16.50 -2.26
CA ASP A 121 6.24 17.01 -1.00
C ASP A 121 6.60 18.51 -1.12
N HIS A 122 7.08 18.95 -2.28
CA HIS A 122 7.36 20.38 -2.54
C HIS A 122 6.11 21.29 -2.52
N LYS A 123 4.89 20.74 -2.62
CA LYS A 123 3.64 21.50 -2.51
C LYS A 123 3.14 21.64 -1.06
N PHE A 124 3.67 20.86 -0.13
CA PHE A 124 3.32 20.91 1.31
C PHE A 124 4.32 21.72 2.15
N ILE A 125 5.39 22.24 1.54
CA ILE A 125 6.44 23.05 2.20
C ILE A 125 6.32 24.54 1.83
N ASN A 126 5.24 24.96 1.16
CA ASN A 126 4.92 26.39 0.92
C ASN A 126 3.59 26.76 1.57
#